data_AF-A0A6G2DEI1-F1
#
_entry.id   AF-A0A6G2DEI1-F1
#
_cell.length_a   1.000
_cell.length_b   1.000
_cell.length_c   1.000
_cell.angle_alpha   90.00
_cell.angle_beta   90.00
_cell.angle_gamma   90.00
#
_symmetry.space_group_name_H-M   'P 1'
#
loop_
_entity.id
_entity.type
_entity.pdbx_description
1 polymer ?
#
loop_
_entity_poly.entity_id
_entity_poly.type
_entity_poly.pdbx_seq_one_letter_code
_entity_poly.pdbx_strand_id
1 'polypeptide(L)'
;KEMSDKDGWSALFWNNHDQPRALNRFVDIQNFRKEGATMLAASIHLSRGTPYIYMGEEIGMIDPDYDSMADYVDVESLNAYQMLLEEGKSQQEAFQIIQAKSRDNSRIPMQWDTSENAGFSTGTPWLKVGKSYKDINVENEIKGLIFTFYQDL
;
A
#
# COMPACT_ATOMS: atom_id res chain seq x y z
N LYS A 1 12.52 -7.09 25.42
CA LYS A 1 12.40 -7.02 26.89
C LYS A 1 12.45 -5.57 27.36
N GLU A 2 13.47 -4.79 27.01
CA GLU A 2 13.68 -3.46 27.59
C GLU A 2 12.55 -2.43 27.46
N MET A 3 11.76 -2.41 26.38
CA MET A 3 10.71 -1.40 26.21
C MET A 3 9.53 -1.59 27.16
N SER A 4 9.08 -2.84 27.35
CA SER A 4 7.96 -3.13 28.25
C SER A 4 8.38 -3.02 29.71
N ASP A 5 9.63 -3.40 30.02
CA ASP A 5 10.17 -3.35 31.39
C ASP A 5 10.42 -1.90 31.86
N LYS A 6 10.40 -0.93 30.95
CA LYS A 6 10.57 0.51 31.22
C LYS A 6 9.32 1.34 30.89
N ASP A 7 8.15 0.71 30.81
CA ASP A 7 6.86 1.36 30.51
C ASP A 7 6.85 2.17 29.19
N GLY A 8 7.72 1.83 28.24
CA GLY A 8 7.71 2.43 26.91
C GLY A 8 6.40 2.12 26.17
N TRP A 9 5.98 3.00 25.26
CA TRP A 9 4.74 2.85 24.49
C TRP A 9 5.02 2.88 22.99
N SER A 10 4.60 1.84 22.27
CA SER A 10 4.87 1.70 20.84
C SER A 10 3.84 2.47 20.00
N ALA A 11 4.30 3.14 18.96
CA ALA A 11 3.46 3.44 17.80
C ALA A 11 3.47 2.20 16.90
N LEU A 12 2.29 1.66 16.62
CA LEU A 12 2.11 0.42 15.88
C LEU A 12 1.56 0.75 14.49
N PHE A 13 2.27 0.37 13.44
CA PHE A 13 1.82 0.63 12.07
C PHE A 13 2.39 -0.41 11.13
N TRP A 14 1.64 -0.71 10.07
CA TRP A 14 2.13 -1.49 8.94
C TRP A 14 2.53 -0.62 7.76
N ASN A 15 1.75 0.44 7.52
CA ASN A 15 1.86 1.28 6.34
C ASN A 15 2.19 2.72 6.69
N ASN A 16 2.84 3.38 5.75
CA ASN A 16 2.97 4.83 5.67
C ASN A 16 3.30 5.21 4.22
N HIS A 17 3.52 6.49 3.96
CA HIS A 17 3.81 7.04 2.63
C HIS A 17 5.21 6.68 2.05
N ASP A 18 6.03 5.94 2.81
CA ASP A 18 7.40 5.57 2.43
C ASP A 18 7.60 4.06 2.34
N GLN A 19 6.59 3.27 2.66
CA GLN A 19 6.63 1.81 2.57
C GLN A 19 5.63 1.34 1.51
N PRO A 20 5.96 0.30 0.72
CA PRO A 20 4.96 -0.41 -0.07
C PRO A 20 3.84 -0.95 0.82
N ARG A 21 2.66 -1.18 0.24
CA ARG A 21 1.48 -1.67 0.95
C ARG A 21 1.80 -3.00 1.63
N ALA A 22 1.49 -3.11 2.90
CA ALA A 22 1.80 -4.27 3.72
C ALA A 22 1.20 -5.58 3.17
N LEU A 23 0.05 -5.49 2.52
CA LEU A 23 -0.55 -6.62 1.79
C LEU A 23 0.41 -7.21 0.76
N ASN A 24 0.98 -6.38 -0.12
CA ASN A 24 1.93 -6.83 -1.13
C ASN A 24 3.23 -7.38 -0.54
N ARG A 25 3.59 -6.94 0.67
CA ARG A 25 4.84 -7.33 1.35
C ARG A 25 4.71 -8.65 2.11
N PHE A 26 3.56 -8.92 2.71
CA PHE A 26 3.40 -9.99 3.70
C PHE A 26 2.30 -10.99 3.39
N VAL A 27 1.50 -10.76 2.35
CA VAL A 27 0.33 -11.58 2.01
C VAL A 27 0.40 -12.03 0.55
N ASP A 28 -0.01 -13.26 0.30
CA ASP A 28 -0.37 -13.71 -1.04
C ASP A 28 -1.71 -13.08 -1.45
N ILE A 29 -1.64 -11.88 -2.00
CA ILE A 29 -2.81 -11.08 -2.36
C ILE A 29 -3.65 -11.69 -3.50
N GLN A 30 -3.10 -12.65 -4.26
CA GLN A 30 -3.86 -13.29 -5.34
C GLN A 30 -4.91 -14.25 -4.76
N ASN A 31 -4.56 -14.95 -3.68
CA ASN A 31 -5.41 -15.97 -3.09
C ASN A 31 -6.10 -15.52 -1.80
N PHE A 32 -5.49 -14.60 -1.03
CA PHE A 32 -5.89 -14.32 0.35
C PHE A 32 -5.88 -12.84 0.71
N ARG A 33 -6.20 -11.93 -0.24
CA ARG A 33 -6.16 -10.48 0.02
C ARG A 33 -6.99 -10.07 1.24
N LYS A 34 -8.23 -10.53 1.34
CA LYS A 34 -9.16 -10.11 2.40
C LYS A 34 -8.79 -10.74 3.74
N GLU A 35 -8.54 -12.04 3.74
CA GLU A 35 -8.11 -12.80 4.90
C GLU A 35 -6.79 -12.24 5.44
N GLY A 36 -5.82 -12.00 4.57
CA GLY A 36 -4.54 -11.41 4.92
C GLY A 36 -4.65 -9.98 5.45
N ALA A 37 -5.53 -9.15 4.90
CA ALA A 37 -5.80 -7.81 5.43
C ALA A 37 -6.30 -7.88 6.88
N THR A 38 -7.32 -8.69 7.15
CA THR A 38 -7.87 -8.84 8.50
C THR A 38 -6.87 -9.47 9.47
N MET A 39 -6.06 -10.43 9.00
CA MET A 39 -4.99 -11.05 9.79
C MET A 39 -3.91 -10.03 10.19
N LEU A 40 -3.43 -9.21 9.25
CA LEU A 40 -2.46 -8.15 9.54
C LEU A 40 -3.04 -7.11 10.49
N ALA A 41 -4.29 -6.68 10.25
CA ALA A 41 -4.99 -5.71 11.09
C ALA A 41 -5.10 -6.22 12.55
N ALA A 42 -5.60 -7.44 12.74
CA ALA A 42 -5.73 -8.05 14.06
C ALA A 42 -4.38 -8.17 14.77
N SER A 43 -3.33 -8.60 14.05
CA SER A 43 -2.01 -8.82 14.64
C SER A 43 -1.39 -7.54 15.23
N ILE A 44 -1.64 -6.38 14.60
CA ILE A 44 -1.08 -5.11 15.04
C ILE A 44 -1.99 -4.35 15.99
N HIS A 45 -3.31 -4.34 15.75
CA HIS A 45 -4.26 -3.62 16.61
C HIS A 45 -4.42 -4.25 18.00
N LEU A 46 -4.26 -5.58 18.10
CA LEU A 46 -4.35 -6.30 19.37
C LEU A 46 -2.99 -6.40 20.10
N SER A 47 -1.96 -5.72 19.58
CA SER A 47 -0.65 -5.59 20.24
C SER A 47 -0.62 -4.37 21.18
N ARG A 48 0.27 -4.38 22.18
CA ARG A 48 0.42 -3.27 23.15
C ARG A 48 1.05 -2.04 22.48
N GLY A 49 0.26 -0.99 22.30
CA GLY A 49 0.69 0.29 21.76
C GLY A 49 -0.50 1.09 21.24
N THR A 50 -0.21 2.15 20.47
CA THR A 50 -1.23 2.91 19.74
C THR A 50 -1.17 2.53 18.25
N PRO A 51 -2.20 1.91 17.68
CA PRO A 51 -2.24 1.60 16.26
C PRO A 51 -2.48 2.84 15.40
N TYR A 52 -1.84 2.86 14.24
CA TYR A 52 -2.00 3.86 13.18
C TYR A 52 -2.40 3.14 11.90
N ILE A 53 -3.50 3.60 11.30
CA ILE A 53 -3.98 3.14 10.01
C ILE A 53 -3.57 4.17 8.96
N TYR A 54 -2.99 3.72 7.85
CA TYR A 54 -2.68 4.58 6.72
C TYR A 54 -3.78 4.52 5.65
N MET A 55 -4.03 5.63 4.94
CA MET A 55 -5.14 5.74 3.99
C MET A 55 -5.22 4.55 3.03
N GLY A 56 -6.37 3.91 2.93
CA GLY A 56 -6.60 2.78 2.03
C GLY A 56 -6.22 1.42 2.59
N GLU A 57 -5.55 1.36 3.74
CA GLU A 57 -5.31 0.09 4.45
C GLU A 57 -6.65 -0.55 4.86
N GLU A 58 -7.60 0.26 5.30
CA GLU A 58 -8.94 -0.13 5.74
C GLU A 58 -9.85 -0.67 4.63
N ILE A 59 -9.45 -0.51 3.36
CA ILE A 59 -10.13 -1.14 2.21
C ILE A 59 -9.24 -2.20 1.52
N GLY A 60 -8.08 -2.48 2.09
CA GLY A 60 -7.11 -3.43 1.56
C GLY A 60 -6.56 -3.02 0.20
N MET A 61 -6.19 -1.74 0.04
CA MET A 61 -5.43 -1.27 -1.12
C MET A 61 -4.11 -2.02 -1.25
N ILE A 62 -3.74 -2.30 -2.49
CA ILE A 62 -2.52 -2.97 -2.89
C ILE A 62 -1.63 -2.01 -3.69
N ASP A 63 -0.36 -2.37 -3.86
CA ASP A 63 0.57 -1.63 -4.71
C ASP A 63 0.00 -1.47 -6.13
N PRO A 64 0.31 -0.36 -6.83
CA PRO A 64 -0.13 -0.17 -8.20
C PRO A 64 0.51 -1.19 -9.13
N ASP A 65 -0.31 -1.82 -9.97
CA ASP A 65 0.14 -2.68 -11.07
C ASP A 65 0.55 -1.83 -12.29
N TYR A 66 1.56 -0.97 -12.12
CA TYR A 66 2.10 -0.17 -13.23
C TYR A 66 2.86 -1.03 -14.24
N ASP A 67 2.77 -0.63 -15.51
CA ASP A 67 3.39 -1.36 -16.63
C ASP A 67 4.80 -0.87 -16.96
N SER A 68 5.18 0.33 -16.49
CA SER A 68 6.47 0.93 -16.82
C SER A 68 6.93 1.98 -15.81
N MET A 69 8.22 2.33 -15.88
CA MET A 69 8.81 3.43 -15.10
C MET A 69 8.18 4.79 -15.37
N ALA A 70 7.45 4.98 -16.48
CA ALA A 70 6.82 6.26 -16.81
C ALA A 70 5.66 6.62 -15.87
N ASP A 71 5.10 5.64 -15.15
CA ASP A 71 4.03 5.86 -14.17
C ASP A 71 4.58 6.18 -12.76
N TYR A 72 5.90 6.08 -12.55
CA TYR A 72 6.58 6.43 -11.29
C TYR A 72 7.10 7.87 -11.34
N VAL A 73 7.01 8.58 -10.22
CA VAL A 73 7.39 10.01 -10.10
C VAL A 73 8.36 10.27 -8.95
N ASP A 74 8.50 9.33 -8.02
CA ASP A 74 9.43 9.40 -6.90
C ASP A 74 10.88 9.44 -7.38
N VAL A 75 11.58 10.52 -7.02
CA VAL A 75 12.96 10.77 -7.46
C VAL A 75 13.93 9.68 -7.00
N GLU A 76 13.70 9.10 -5.82
CA GLU A 76 14.52 8.01 -5.30
C GLU A 76 14.34 6.74 -6.16
N SER A 77 13.11 6.43 -6.54
CA SER A 77 12.79 5.32 -7.46
C SER A 77 13.39 5.53 -8.86
N LEU A 78 13.32 6.75 -9.40
CA LEU A 78 13.92 7.09 -10.70
C LEU A 78 15.45 6.97 -10.67
N ASN A 79 16.10 7.46 -9.61
CA ASN A 79 17.54 7.36 -9.44
C ASN A 79 17.99 5.91 -9.22
N ALA A 80 17.28 5.17 -8.36
CA ALA A 80 17.57 3.76 -8.11
C ALA A 80 17.43 2.93 -9.39
N TYR A 81 16.42 3.20 -10.22
CA TYR A 81 16.27 2.53 -11.51
C TYR A 81 17.51 2.74 -12.40
N GLN A 82 17.99 3.99 -12.53
CA GLN A 82 19.19 4.26 -13.32
C GLN A 82 20.44 3.59 -12.76
N MET A 83 20.65 3.65 -11.44
CA MET A 83 21.78 2.97 -10.79
C MET A 83 21.76 1.46 -11.07
N LEU A 84 20.59 0.82 -11.02
CA LEU A 84 20.46 -0.61 -11.32
C LEU A 84 20.81 -0.94 -12.78
N LEU A 85 20.49 -0.06 -13.72
CA LEU A 85 20.90 -0.21 -15.12
C LEU A 85 22.42 -0.03 -15.28
N GLU A 86 23.02 0.94 -14.60
CA GLU A 86 24.47 1.16 -14.59
C GLU A 86 25.24 -0.02 -13.97
N GLU A 87 24.64 -0.70 -12.99
CA GLU A 87 25.13 -1.95 -12.40
C GLU A 87 24.94 -3.17 -13.33
N GLY A 88 24.34 -2.98 -14.51
CA GLY A 88 24.21 -4.01 -15.54
C GLY A 88 22.92 -4.83 -15.47
N LYS A 89 21.93 -4.45 -14.66
CA LYS A 89 20.61 -5.10 -14.71
C LYS A 89 19.89 -4.74 -16.01
N SER A 90 19.09 -5.68 -16.50
CA SER A 90 18.15 -5.39 -17.57
C SER A 90 17.07 -4.40 -17.10
N GLN A 91 16.43 -3.72 -18.05
CA GLN A 91 15.28 -2.84 -17.77
C GLN A 91 14.17 -3.57 -17.02
N GLN A 92 13.91 -4.83 -17.39
CA GLN A 92 12.88 -5.64 -16.75
C GLN A 92 13.23 -5.95 -15.28
N GLU A 93 14.47 -6.38 -15.00
CA GLU A 93 14.91 -6.67 -13.64
C GLU A 93 14.93 -5.42 -12.77
N ALA A 94 15.46 -4.31 -13.30
CA ALA A 94 15.47 -3.03 -12.60
C ALA A 94 14.03 -2.57 -12.30
N PHE A 95 13.13 -2.68 -13.28
CA PHE A 95 11.73 -2.31 -13.10
C PHE A 95 11.02 -3.16 -12.05
N GLN A 96 11.22 -4.48 -12.04
CA GLN A 96 10.66 -5.36 -11.02
C GLN A 96 11.13 -5.02 -9.61
N ILE A 97 12.38 -4.60 -9.45
CA ILE A 97 12.91 -4.15 -8.15
C ILE A 97 12.21 -2.86 -7.72
N ILE A 98 12.03 -1.89 -8.62
CA ILE A 98 11.30 -0.66 -8.32
C ILE A 98 9.85 -0.96 -7.98
N GLN A 99 9.19 -1.82 -8.75
CA GLN A 99 7.79 -2.20 -8.54
C GLN A 99 7.55 -2.77 -7.14
N ALA A 100 8.52 -3.51 -6.59
CA ALA A 100 8.41 -4.09 -5.24
C ALA A 100 8.79 -3.13 -4.10
N LYS A 101 9.47 -2.01 -4.38
CA LYS A 101 10.13 -1.18 -3.35
C LYS A 101 9.78 0.30 -3.38
N SER A 102 9.23 0.80 -4.48
CA SER A 102 8.98 2.22 -4.66
C SER A 102 8.08 2.77 -3.55
N ARG A 103 8.42 3.97 -3.08
CA ARG A 103 7.60 4.74 -2.14
C ARG A 103 6.29 5.19 -2.78
N ASP A 104 6.25 5.32 -4.11
CA ASP A 104 5.02 5.66 -4.83
C ASP A 104 3.92 4.60 -4.66
N ASN A 105 4.28 3.37 -4.32
CA ASN A 105 3.32 2.28 -4.18
C ASN A 105 2.21 2.58 -3.16
N SER A 106 2.52 3.31 -2.09
CA SER A 106 1.54 3.72 -1.08
C SER A 106 1.00 5.14 -1.28
N ARG A 107 1.56 5.90 -2.22
CA ARG A 107 1.17 7.30 -2.51
C ARG A 107 0.13 7.44 -3.60
N ILE A 108 -0.22 6.35 -4.27
CA ILE A 108 -1.27 6.38 -5.30
C ILE A 108 -2.56 6.97 -4.72
N PRO A 109 -3.36 7.68 -5.54
CA PRO A 109 -4.57 8.32 -5.06
C PRO A 109 -5.51 7.33 -4.36
N MET A 110 -6.18 7.81 -3.32
CA MET A 110 -7.20 7.04 -2.60
C MET A 110 -8.31 6.61 -3.57
N GLN A 111 -8.75 5.36 -3.45
CA GLN A 111 -9.73 4.77 -4.35
C GLN A 111 -11.12 4.86 -3.74
N TRP A 112 -11.87 5.93 -4.06
CA TRP A 112 -13.20 6.18 -3.48
C TRP A 112 -14.29 5.34 -4.12
N ASP A 113 -14.32 5.28 -5.46
CA ASP A 113 -15.37 4.60 -6.20
C ASP A 113 -14.86 4.06 -7.55
N THR A 114 -15.79 3.61 -8.40
CA THR A 114 -15.51 3.01 -9.72
C THR A 114 -15.42 4.04 -10.87
N SER A 115 -15.56 5.33 -10.59
CA SER A 115 -15.50 6.40 -11.59
C SER A 115 -14.06 6.68 -12.05
N GLU A 116 -13.91 7.58 -13.02
CA GLU A 116 -12.59 7.99 -13.51
C GLU A 116 -11.69 8.46 -12.36
N ASN A 117 -10.42 8.05 -12.40
CA ASN A 117 -9.46 8.29 -11.31
C ASN A 117 -9.96 7.84 -9.93
N ALA A 118 -10.81 6.80 -9.88
CA ALA A 118 -11.38 6.25 -8.66
C ALA A 118 -12.15 7.28 -7.81
N GLY A 119 -12.73 8.30 -8.44
CA GLY A 119 -13.43 9.40 -7.74
C GLY A 119 -12.49 10.37 -7.01
N PHE A 120 -11.16 10.22 -7.15
CA PHE A 120 -10.19 11.09 -6.49
C PHE A 120 -10.15 12.51 -7.09
N SER A 121 -10.27 12.61 -8.42
CA SER A 121 -10.18 13.88 -9.13
C SER A 121 -10.87 13.81 -10.49
N THR A 122 -11.50 14.92 -10.87
CA THR A 122 -12.05 15.12 -12.23
C THR A 122 -10.99 15.59 -13.23
N GLY A 123 -9.78 15.94 -12.77
CA GLY A 123 -8.63 16.27 -13.61
C GLY A 123 -7.58 15.16 -13.58
N THR A 124 -6.41 15.40 -14.16
CA THR A 124 -5.30 14.43 -14.13
C THR A 124 -4.64 14.42 -12.75
N PRO A 125 -4.66 13.28 -12.02
CA PRO A 125 -3.95 13.16 -10.76
C PRO A 125 -2.43 13.30 -10.95
N TRP A 126 -1.73 13.80 -9.94
CA TRP A 126 -0.26 13.96 -9.98
C TRP A 126 0.48 12.62 -10.05
N LEU A 127 -0.15 11.55 -9.54
CA LEU A 127 0.28 10.17 -9.63
C LEU A 127 -0.92 9.33 -10.06
N LYS A 128 -0.71 8.39 -10.98
CA LYS A 128 -1.77 7.58 -11.57
C LYS A 128 -2.47 6.70 -10.53
N VAL A 129 -3.74 6.39 -10.75
CA VAL A 129 -4.46 5.43 -9.89
C VAL A 129 -4.03 4.00 -10.19
N GLY A 130 -4.08 3.13 -9.17
CA GLY A 130 -3.85 1.70 -9.36
C GLY A 130 -4.95 1.05 -10.21
N LYS A 131 -4.60 0.10 -11.07
CA LYS A 131 -5.57 -0.56 -11.98
C LYS A 131 -6.72 -1.26 -11.26
N SER A 132 -6.53 -1.63 -10.00
CA SER A 132 -7.50 -2.36 -9.17
C SER A 132 -8.65 -1.51 -8.63
N TYR A 133 -8.68 -0.19 -8.89
CA TYR A 133 -9.67 0.71 -8.27
C TYR A 133 -11.14 0.36 -8.58
N LYS A 134 -11.40 -0.36 -9.69
CA LYS A 134 -12.77 -0.79 -10.02
C LYS A 134 -13.30 -1.87 -9.06
N ASP A 135 -12.39 -2.66 -8.48
CA ASP A 135 -12.73 -3.74 -7.56
C ASP A 135 -12.47 -3.33 -6.11
N ILE A 136 -11.36 -2.65 -5.85
CA ILE A 136 -10.90 -2.22 -4.53
C ILE A 136 -11.17 -0.71 -4.40
N ASN A 137 -12.25 -0.34 -3.74
CA ASN A 137 -12.57 1.07 -3.47
C ASN A 137 -13.49 1.16 -2.25
N VAL A 138 -13.68 2.38 -1.73
CA VAL A 138 -14.54 2.63 -0.58
C VAL A 138 -15.99 2.24 -0.87
N GLU A 139 -16.55 2.61 -2.02
CA GLU A 139 -17.94 2.25 -2.39
C GLU A 139 -18.21 0.74 -2.26
N ASN A 140 -17.28 -0.10 -2.73
CA ASN A 140 -17.37 -1.56 -2.68
C ASN A 140 -17.08 -2.13 -1.28
N GLU A 141 -16.17 -1.53 -0.52
CA GLU A 141 -15.67 -2.11 0.73
C GLU A 141 -16.27 -1.46 1.99
N ILE A 142 -17.02 -0.36 1.91
CA ILE A 142 -17.61 0.33 3.09
C ILE A 142 -18.57 -0.55 3.91
N LYS A 143 -19.14 -1.59 3.29
CA LYS A 143 -19.88 -2.68 3.97
C LYS A 143 -19.19 -4.04 3.79
N GLY A 144 -17.98 -4.03 3.25
CA GLY A 144 -17.14 -5.18 2.99
C GLY A 144 -16.36 -5.58 4.23
N LEU A 145 -15.81 -6.80 4.17
CA LEU A 145 -15.15 -7.47 5.28
C LEU A 145 -14.04 -6.64 5.90
N ILE A 146 -13.16 -6.03 5.10
CA ILE A 146 -11.97 -5.36 5.60
C ILE A 146 -12.36 -4.10 6.36
N PHE A 147 -13.17 -3.23 5.75
CA PHE A 147 -13.55 -1.96 6.38
C PHE A 147 -14.31 -2.18 7.68
N THR A 148 -15.32 -3.06 7.68
CA THR A 148 -16.08 -3.34 8.89
C THR A 148 -15.22 -3.99 9.97
N PHE A 149 -14.25 -4.83 9.58
CA PHE A 149 -13.32 -5.42 10.54
C PHE A 149 -12.43 -4.36 11.20
N TYR A 150 -11.91 -3.39 10.44
CA TYR A 150 -11.17 -2.26 11.01
C TYR A 150 -12.02 -1.37 11.93
N GLN A 151 -13.33 -1.26 11.68
CA GLN A 151 -14.24 -0.52 12.57
C GLN A 151 -14.49 -1.24 13.90
N ASP A 152 -14.42 -2.57 13.91
CA ASP A 152 -14.68 -3.41 15.09
C ASP A 152 -13.44 -3.58 16.00
N LEU A 153 -12.22 -3.33 15.49
CA LEU A 153 -10.95 -3.41 16.23
C LEU A 153 -10.76 -2.26 17.23
#